data_AF-A0A524BKM9-F1
#
_entry.id   AF-A0A524BKM9-F1
#
_cell.length_a   1.000
_cell.length_b   1.000
_cell.length_c   1.000
_cell.angle_alpha   90.00
_cell.angle_beta   90.00
_cell.angle_gamma   90.00
#
_symmetry.space_group_name_H-M   'P 1'
#
loop_
_entity.id
_entity.type
_entity.pdbx_description
1 polymer ?
#
loop_
_entity_poly.entity_id
_entity_poly.type
_entity_poly.pdbx_seq_one_letter_code
_entity_poly.pdbx_strand_id
1 'polypeptide(L)'
;MASGTVILTPGASFTVTSPTLDLADIEHADDQWLPRVALDIAAAAPVGPVLLVLAGRHAAQAPALGFAQRSARRAVAGYVLVDPVLPAVGGDWPDAPVTVVVSPQADADMRSAALGARLRGWEVVDGDPGEVIDRIAARP
;
A
#
# COMPACT_ATOMS: atom_id res chain seq x y z
N MET A 1 -13.27 18.45 -4.43
CA MET A 1 -12.53 17.68 -3.41
C MET A 1 -11.32 17.12 -4.13
N ALA A 2 -10.11 17.34 -3.63
CA ALA A 2 -8.92 16.91 -4.34
C ALA A 2 -8.88 15.37 -4.36
N SER A 3 -8.79 14.76 -5.55
CA SER A 3 -8.43 13.34 -5.66
C SER A 3 -7.12 13.13 -4.91
N GLY A 4 -7.09 12.13 -4.02
CA GLY A 4 -5.86 11.78 -3.32
C GLY A 4 -4.76 11.32 -4.28
N THR A 5 -3.50 11.46 -3.87
CA THR A 5 -2.36 10.95 -4.65
C THR A 5 -2.17 9.46 -4.35
N VAL A 6 -2.19 8.61 -5.37
CA VAL A 6 -1.79 7.20 -5.24
C VAL A 6 -0.27 7.11 -5.20
N ILE A 7 0.29 6.35 -4.27
CA ILE A 7 1.73 6.13 -4.16
C ILE A 7 1.99 4.65 -4.40
N LEU A 8 2.57 4.33 -5.56
CA LEU A 8 3.09 3.00 -5.85
C LEU A 8 4.49 2.90 -5.25
N THR A 9 4.65 2.11 -4.19
CA THR A 9 5.95 1.93 -3.54
C THR A 9 6.83 0.91 -4.30
N PRO A 10 8.15 0.90 -4.11
CA PRO A 10 9.04 -0.10 -4.71
C PRO A 10 8.53 -1.54 -4.65
N GLY A 11 8.48 -2.18 -5.82
CA GLY A 11 7.93 -3.53 -6.01
C GLY A 11 6.42 -3.58 -6.25
N ALA A 12 5.70 -2.45 -6.25
CA ALA A 12 4.28 -2.35 -6.59
C ALA A 12 4.06 -1.87 -8.04
N SER A 13 4.63 -2.58 -9.02
CA SER A 13 4.56 -2.22 -10.44
C SER A 13 3.17 -2.52 -11.03
N PHE A 14 2.26 -1.56 -10.89
CA PHE A 14 0.88 -1.65 -11.37
C PHE A 14 0.53 -0.46 -12.25
N THR A 15 -0.21 -0.69 -13.32
CA THR A 15 -0.75 0.40 -14.14
C THR A 15 -2.02 0.94 -13.51
N VAL A 16 -2.02 2.24 -13.20
CA VAL A 16 -3.17 2.95 -12.61
C VAL A 16 -3.44 4.22 -13.40
N THR A 17 -4.72 4.62 -13.46
CA THR A 17 -5.17 5.82 -14.17
C THR A 17 -5.28 7.05 -13.25
N SER A 18 -5.33 6.82 -11.94
CA SER A 18 -5.37 7.87 -10.91
C SER A 18 -4.07 8.69 -10.87
N PRO A 19 -4.09 9.96 -10.39
CA PRO A 19 -2.88 10.74 -10.16
C PRO A 19 -1.91 9.99 -9.23
N THR A 20 -0.73 9.68 -9.74
CA THR A 20 0.17 8.71 -9.11
C THR A 20 1.59 9.24 -8.97
N LEU A 21 2.17 9.02 -7.79
CA LEU A 21 3.61 9.02 -7.57
C LEU A 21 4.10 7.58 -7.72
N ASP A 22 4.78 7.30 -8.82
CA ASP A 22 5.28 5.98 -9.13
C ASP A 22 6.75 5.84 -8.69
N LEU A 23 6.98 4.97 -7.71
CA LEU A 23 8.30 4.58 -7.20
C LEU A 23 8.55 3.08 -7.42
N ALA A 24 7.70 2.39 -8.19
CA ALA A 24 7.68 0.94 -8.25
C ALA A 24 9.00 0.33 -8.73
N ASP A 25 9.66 1.01 -9.67
CA ASP A 25 10.92 0.57 -10.29
C ASP A 25 12.18 0.96 -9.51
N ILE A 26 12.05 1.67 -8.38
CA ILE A 26 13.20 2.02 -7.54
C ILE A 26 13.58 0.81 -6.68
N GLU A 27 14.83 0.37 -6.76
CA GLU A 27 15.32 -0.71 -5.92
C GLU A 27 16.02 -0.18 -4.66
N HIS A 28 15.59 -0.68 -3.50
CA HIS A 28 16.25 -0.43 -2.21
C HIS A 28 16.57 -1.76 -1.54
N ALA A 29 17.69 -1.82 -0.82
CA ALA A 29 17.99 -2.96 0.05
C ALA A 29 16.93 -3.09 1.15
N ASP A 30 16.59 -4.31 1.55
CA ASP A 30 15.50 -4.59 2.51
C ASP A 30 15.66 -3.85 3.85
N ASP A 31 16.89 -3.74 4.37
CA ASP A 31 17.20 -3.04 5.62
C ASP A 31 17.09 -1.50 5.50
N GLN A 32 17.10 -0.98 4.29
CA GLN A 32 17.00 0.44 3.95
C GLN A 32 15.67 0.81 3.32
N TRP A 33 14.83 -0.17 3.01
CA TRP A 33 13.63 0.03 2.20
C TRP A 33 12.73 1.10 2.79
N LEU A 34 12.34 0.96 4.07
CA LEU A 34 11.44 1.90 4.74
C LEU A 34 12.00 3.34 4.79
N PRO A 35 13.21 3.61 5.32
CA PRO A 35 13.72 4.97 5.39
C PRO A 35 13.94 5.60 4.01
N ARG A 36 14.36 4.82 3.01
CA ARG A 36 14.55 5.33 1.64
C ARG A 36 13.23 5.69 0.97
N VAL A 37 12.24 4.81 1.02
CA VAL A 37 10.90 5.08 0.47
C VAL A 37 10.24 6.27 1.15
N ALA A 38 10.39 6.41 2.48
CA ALA A 38 9.87 7.58 3.19
C ALA A 38 10.53 8.89 2.73
N LEU A 39 11.85 8.88 2.46
CA LEU A 39 12.57 10.02 1.91
C LEU A 39 12.17 10.33 0.47
N ASP A 40 12.02 9.32 -0.38
CA ASP A 40 11.60 9.49 -1.77
C ASP A 40 10.20 10.14 -1.85
N ILE A 41 9.26 9.66 -1.03
CA ILE A 41 7.92 10.26 -0.92
C ILE A 41 8.00 11.70 -0.38
N ALA A 42 8.83 11.94 0.64
CA ALA A 42 8.98 13.29 1.20
C ALA A 42 9.57 14.27 0.18
N ALA A 43 10.54 13.84 -0.62
CA ALA A 43 11.18 14.64 -1.66
C ALA A 43 10.22 14.96 -2.81
N ALA A 44 9.36 14.01 -3.19
CA ALA A 44 8.33 14.22 -4.21
C ALA A 44 7.19 15.15 -3.73
N ALA A 45 7.04 15.32 -2.42
CA ALA A 45 6.06 16.20 -1.78
C ALA A 45 4.62 16.06 -2.33
N PRO A 46 4.04 14.84 -2.35
CA PRO A 46 2.69 14.63 -2.87
C PRO A 46 1.65 15.42 -2.07
N VAL A 47 0.65 15.94 -2.76
CA VAL A 47 -0.46 16.67 -2.14
C VAL A 47 -1.45 15.64 -1.56
N GLY A 48 -1.81 15.83 -0.30
CA GLY A 48 -2.69 14.92 0.42
C GLY A 48 -4.18 15.07 0.05
N PRO A 49 -5.01 14.05 0.36
CA PRO A 49 -4.66 12.80 1.06
C PRO A 49 -3.90 11.79 0.17
N VAL A 50 -3.15 10.86 0.75
CA VAL A 50 -2.38 9.84 0.00
C VAL A 50 -2.96 8.43 0.18
N LEU A 51 -2.99 7.65 -0.88
CA LEU A 51 -3.31 6.22 -0.87
C LEU A 51 -2.00 5.43 -1.04
N LEU A 52 -1.61 4.67 -0.01
CA LEU A 52 -0.35 3.94 -0.02
C LEU A 52 -0.56 2.54 -0.61
N VAL A 53 0.15 2.22 -1.70
CA VAL A 53 0.10 0.90 -2.34
C VAL A 53 1.41 0.17 -2.07
N LEU A 54 1.33 -0.99 -1.43
CA LEU A 54 2.46 -1.84 -1.09
C LEU A 54 2.21 -3.27 -1.57
N ALA A 55 3.26 -3.95 -2.02
CA ALA A 55 3.16 -5.32 -2.54
C ALA A 55 4.04 -6.30 -1.76
N GLY A 56 3.61 -7.56 -1.70
CA GLY A 56 4.40 -8.66 -1.19
C GLY A 56 4.90 -8.44 0.25
N ARG A 57 6.21 -8.65 0.47
CA ARG A 57 6.84 -8.52 1.79
C ARG A 57 6.85 -7.09 2.35
N HIS A 58 6.83 -6.08 1.49
CA HIS A 58 6.87 -4.69 1.93
C HIS A 58 5.53 -4.21 2.52
N ALA A 59 4.44 -4.96 2.30
CA ALA A 59 3.14 -4.69 2.93
C ALA A 59 3.23 -4.64 4.47
N ALA A 60 4.15 -5.38 5.08
CA ALA A 60 4.38 -5.33 6.53
C ALA A 60 4.88 -3.96 7.02
N GLN A 61 5.44 -3.13 6.14
CA GLN A 61 5.95 -1.79 6.44
C GLN A 61 4.86 -0.70 6.41
N ALA A 62 3.63 -1.06 6.04
CA ALA A 62 2.52 -0.10 5.88
C ALA A 62 2.28 0.79 7.11
N PRO A 63 2.24 0.29 8.38
CA PRO A 63 2.05 1.14 9.55
C PRO A 63 3.15 2.20 9.71
N ALA A 64 4.41 1.81 9.53
CA ALA A 64 5.55 2.70 9.67
C ALA A 64 5.59 3.76 8.55
N LEU A 65 5.24 3.37 7.32
CA LEU A 65 5.15 4.30 6.20
C LEU A 65 4.00 5.29 6.39
N GLY A 66 2.85 4.83 6.88
CA GLY A 66 1.73 5.67 7.26
C GLY A 66 2.07 6.70 8.34
N PHE A 67 2.80 6.27 9.37
CA PHE A 67 3.33 7.15 10.40
C PHE A 67 4.25 8.24 9.82
N ALA A 68 5.11 7.90 8.85
CA ALA A 68 5.96 8.86 8.16
C ALA A 68 5.14 9.93 7.41
N GLN A 69 4.05 9.53 6.73
CA GLN A 69 3.17 10.49 6.06
C GLN A 69 2.50 11.46 7.03
N ARG A 70 1.98 10.96 8.16
CA ARG A 70 1.35 11.81 9.16
C ARG A 70 2.35 12.74 9.85
N SER A 71 3.56 12.25 10.11
CA SER A 71 4.66 13.08 10.63
C SER A 71 4.99 14.23 9.68
N ALA A 72 4.86 13.99 8.38
CA ALA A 72 4.98 15.00 7.32
C ALA A 72 3.67 15.78 7.05
N ARG A 73 2.69 15.71 7.96
CA ARG A 73 1.39 16.41 7.91
C ARG A 73 0.51 16.04 6.69
N ARG A 74 0.71 14.85 6.12
CA ARG A 74 -0.15 14.30 5.06
C ARG A 74 -1.14 13.30 5.65
N ALA A 75 -2.41 13.47 5.31
CA ALA A 75 -3.44 12.48 5.63
C ALA A 75 -3.25 11.22 4.78
N VAL A 76 -3.37 10.05 5.38
CA VAL A 76 -3.41 8.76 4.68
C VAL A 76 -4.87 8.36 4.51
N ALA A 77 -5.36 8.31 3.26
CA ALA A 77 -6.72 7.92 2.95
C ALA A 77 -6.96 6.41 3.18
N GLY A 78 -5.90 5.61 3.01
CA GLY A 78 -5.94 4.18 3.21
C GLY A 78 -4.68 3.48 2.70
N TYR A 79 -4.71 2.16 2.78
CA TYR A 79 -3.65 1.27 2.34
C TYR A 79 -4.24 0.24 1.36
N VAL A 80 -3.56 0.04 0.24
CA VAL A 80 -3.81 -1.09 -0.67
C VAL A 80 -2.62 -2.03 -0.59
N LEU A 81 -2.85 -3.24 -0.11
CA LEU A 81 -1.82 -4.27 0.05
C LEU A 81 -2.04 -5.36 -1.00
N VAL A 82 -1.15 -5.44 -1.97
CA VAL A 82 -1.27 -6.41 -3.08
C VAL A 82 -0.45 -7.64 -2.75
N ASP A 83 -1.11 -8.80 -2.77
CA ASP A 83 -0.51 -10.11 -2.47
C ASP A 83 0.42 -10.09 -1.23
N PRO A 84 -0.05 -9.57 -0.08
CA PRO A 84 0.84 -9.25 1.02
C PRO A 84 1.36 -10.49 1.74
N VAL A 85 2.62 -10.43 2.14
CA VAL A 85 3.18 -11.35 3.13
C VAL A 85 3.05 -10.71 4.50
N LEU A 86 1.99 -11.07 5.22
CA LEU A 86 1.70 -10.51 6.54
C LEU A 86 2.36 -11.32 7.66
N PRO A 87 2.93 -10.67 8.70
CA PRO A 87 3.43 -11.38 9.87
C PRO A 87 2.29 -12.13 10.58
N ALA A 88 2.61 -13.33 11.09
CA ALA A 88 1.64 -14.27 11.64
C ALA A 88 0.86 -13.72 12.85
N VAL A 89 1.46 -12.84 13.66
CA VAL A 89 0.85 -12.28 14.89
C VAL A 89 1.60 -11.03 15.39
N GLY A 90 0.87 -10.06 15.96
CA GLY A 90 1.42 -9.04 16.87
C GLY A 90 2.09 -7.80 16.25
N GLY A 91 2.00 -7.59 14.93
CA GLY A 91 2.48 -6.35 14.30
C GLY A 91 1.55 -5.16 14.51
N ASP A 92 2.08 -3.94 14.33
CA ASP A 92 1.29 -2.71 14.41
C ASP A 92 0.16 -2.68 13.39
N TRP A 93 -0.95 -2.05 13.78
CA TRP A 93 -2.14 -1.92 12.93
C TRP A 93 -2.05 -0.64 12.08
N PRO A 94 -2.32 -0.70 10.75
CA PRO A 94 -2.40 0.51 9.93
C PRO A 94 -3.53 1.42 10.41
N ASP A 95 -3.23 2.71 10.56
CA ASP A 95 -4.12 3.71 11.18
C ASP A 95 -5.26 4.24 10.28
N ALA A 96 -5.45 3.65 9.11
CA ALA A 96 -6.45 4.02 8.11
C ALA A 96 -6.99 2.74 7.44
N PRO A 97 -8.11 2.82 6.67
CA PRO A 97 -8.69 1.64 6.02
C PRO A 97 -7.68 0.84 5.19
N VAL A 98 -7.73 -0.48 5.32
CA VAL A 98 -6.85 -1.41 4.59
C VAL A 98 -7.68 -2.24 3.64
N THR A 99 -7.28 -2.25 2.37
CA THR A 99 -7.79 -3.16 1.34
C THR A 99 -6.66 -4.09 0.92
N VAL A 100 -6.89 -5.39 1.00
CA VAL A 100 -6.00 -6.41 0.46
C VAL A 100 -6.50 -6.81 -0.91
N VAL A 101 -5.59 -6.80 -1.90
CA VAL A 101 -5.86 -7.32 -3.23
C VAL A 101 -5.18 -8.66 -3.38
N VAL A 102 -5.95 -9.67 -3.77
CA VAL A 102 -5.45 -10.98 -4.17
C VAL A 102 -5.46 -11.01 -5.69
N SER A 103 -4.28 -10.93 -6.30
CA SER A 103 -4.16 -10.94 -7.75
C SER A 103 -4.44 -12.32 -8.34
N PRO A 104 -4.78 -12.42 -9.64
CA PRO A 104 -4.87 -13.71 -10.32
C PRO A 104 -3.60 -14.57 -10.21
N GLN A 105 -2.44 -13.91 -10.08
CA GLN A 105 -1.11 -14.50 -10.02
C GLN A 105 -0.69 -14.91 -8.60
N ALA A 106 -1.47 -14.55 -7.57
CA ALA A 106 -1.19 -14.93 -6.19
C ALA A 106 -0.97 -16.43 -6.05
N ASP A 107 -0.01 -16.85 -5.23
CA ASP A 107 0.19 -18.25 -4.89
C ASP A 107 -0.76 -18.70 -3.76
N ALA A 108 -0.65 -19.96 -3.33
CA ALA A 108 -1.49 -20.49 -2.25
C ALA A 108 -1.19 -19.84 -0.89
N ASP A 109 0.05 -19.47 -0.64
CA ASP A 109 0.48 -18.88 0.64
C ASP A 109 0.00 -17.44 0.76
N MET A 110 0.07 -16.65 -0.32
CA MET A 110 -0.50 -15.31 -0.43
C MET A 110 -2.02 -15.33 -0.25
N ARG A 111 -2.71 -16.29 -0.88
CA ARG A 111 -4.16 -16.49 -0.65
C ARG A 111 -4.48 -16.86 0.79
N SER A 112 -3.64 -17.68 1.43
CA SER A 112 -3.78 -18.01 2.85
C SER A 112 -3.56 -16.79 3.75
N ALA A 113 -2.56 -15.95 3.45
CA ALA A 113 -2.32 -14.70 4.15
C ALA A 113 -3.51 -13.74 4.07
N ALA A 114 -4.23 -13.72 2.94
CA ALA A 114 -5.45 -12.94 2.77
C ALA A 114 -6.60 -13.40 3.71
N LEU A 115 -6.64 -14.69 4.11
CA LEU A 115 -7.57 -15.14 5.16
C LEU A 115 -7.23 -14.49 6.51
N GLY A 116 -5.94 -14.36 6.82
CA GLY A 116 -5.48 -13.62 8.00
C GLY A 116 -5.85 -12.13 7.97
N ALA A 117 -5.96 -11.52 6.80
CA ALA A 117 -6.46 -10.16 6.65
C ALA A 117 -7.97 -10.06 6.93
N ARG A 118 -8.77 -11.05 6.51
CA ARG A 118 -10.20 -11.11 6.84
C ARG A 118 -10.44 -11.21 8.35
N LEU A 119 -9.61 -11.97 9.07
CA LEU A 119 -9.68 -12.06 10.53
C LEU A 119 -9.35 -10.72 11.22
N ARG A 120 -8.58 -9.86 10.56
CA ARG A 120 -8.33 -8.47 10.98
C ARG A 120 -9.46 -7.52 10.59
N GLY A 121 -10.51 -7.99 9.92
CA GLY A 121 -11.60 -7.14 9.43
C GLY A 121 -11.20 -6.24 8.26
N TRP A 122 -10.08 -6.53 7.59
CA TRP A 122 -9.68 -5.80 6.39
C TRP A 122 -10.52 -6.24 5.19
N GLU A 123 -10.80 -5.30 4.28
CA GLU A 123 -11.44 -5.62 3.01
C GLU A 123 -10.48 -6.50 2.18
N VAL A 124 -10.97 -7.60 1.61
CA VAL A 124 -10.18 -8.48 0.74
C VAL A 124 -10.91 -8.62 -0.57
N VAL A 125 -10.23 -8.25 -1.66
CA VAL A 125 -10.78 -8.23 -3.01
C VAL A 125 -9.89 -9.08 -3.92
N ASP A 126 -10.49 -10.03 -4.63
CA ASP A 126 -9.85 -10.73 -5.73
C ASP A 126 -9.99 -9.91 -7.02
N GLY A 127 -8.90 -9.73 -7.79
CA GLY A 127 -8.97 -8.99 -9.07
C GLY A 127 -7.64 -8.42 -9.54
N ASP A 128 -7.67 -7.72 -10.68
CA ASP A 128 -6.50 -6.98 -11.18
C ASP A 128 -6.13 -5.85 -10.20
N PRO A 129 -4.86 -5.77 -9.74
CA PRO A 129 -4.45 -4.73 -8.80
C PRO A 129 -4.67 -3.31 -9.31
N GLY A 130 -4.40 -3.01 -10.58
CA GLY A 130 -4.55 -1.68 -11.14
C GLY A 130 -6.01 -1.21 -11.11
N GLU A 131 -6.92 -2.07 -11.58
CA GLU A 131 -8.37 -1.80 -11.55
C GLU A 131 -8.89 -1.60 -10.13
N VAL A 132 -8.43 -2.42 -9.18
CA VAL A 132 -8.85 -2.30 -7.79
C VAL A 132 -8.31 -1.00 -7.18
N ILE A 133 -7.04 -0.66 -7.39
CA ILE A 133 -6.44 0.58 -6.88
C ILE A 133 -7.21 1.80 -7.38
N ASP A 134 -7.52 1.87 -8.68
CA ASP A 134 -8.28 2.98 -9.25
C ASP A 134 -9.69 3.08 -8.66
N ARG A 135 -10.35 1.95 -8.42
CA ARG A 135 -11.65 1.92 -7.74
C ARG A 135 -11.56 2.42 -6.30
N ILE A 136 -10.49 2.09 -5.57
CA ILE A 136 -10.27 2.59 -4.20
C ILE A 136 -9.97 4.09 -4.23
N ALA A 137 -9.12 4.55 -5.15
CA ALA A 137 -8.74 5.95 -5.29
C ALA A 137 -9.93 6.86 -5.69
N ALA A 138 -10.94 6.30 -6.35
CA ALA A 138 -12.18 6.99 -6.70
C ALA A 138 -13.20 7.09 -5.54
N ARG A 139 -12.94 6.47 -4.37
CA ARG A 139 -13.83 6.60 -3.21
C ARG A 139 -13.79 8.05 -2.67
N PRO A 140 -14.96 8.63 -2.32
CA PRO A 140 -15.06 10.02 -1.88
C PRO A 140 -14.40 10.28 -0.52
#